data_AF-A0A967Z1X2-F1
#
_entry.id   AF-A0A967Z1X2-F1
#
_cell.length_a   1.000
_cell.length_b   1.000
_cell.length_c   1.000
_cell.angle_alpha   90.00
_cell.angle_beta   90.00
_cell.angle_gamma   90.00
#
_symmetry.space_group_name_H-M   'P 1'
#
loop_
_entity.id
_entity.type
_entity.pdbx_description
1 polymer ?
#
loop_
_entity_poly.entity_id
_entity_poly.type
_entity_poly.pdbx_seq_one_letter_code
_entity_poly.pdbx_strand_id
1 'polypeptide(L)'
;MKTKTLLILFISLLFLPMWLYAQADFGTSLHATRQGKVTWYSEDNGGFEALTGVPMDSLPCLDCHAATLADGTSVDPETYEPGCADCHDFSQGSKVAQETCLGCHSRQGAEINLSQHPNLGPLFVDVHRE
;
A
#
# COMPACT_ATOMS: atom_id res chain seq x y z
N MET A 1 43.63 -12.28 7.71
CA MET A 1 42.35 -12.30 8.48
C MET A 1 41.85 -10.90 8.83
N LYS A 2 42.68 -9.97 9.33
CA LYS A 2 42.23 -8.62 9.78
C LYS A 2 41.59 -7.73 8.70
N THR A 3 42.08 -7.75 7.46
CA THR A 3 41.56 -6.92 6.35
C THR A 3 40.20 -7.36 5.82
N LYS A 4 39.91 -8.67 5.82
CA LYS A 4 38.60 -9.21 5.40
C LYS A 4 37.50 -8.88 6.42
N THR A 5 37.82 -8.91 7.71
CA THR A 5 36.90 -8.52 8.80
C THR A 5 36.59 -7.02 8.77
N LEU A 6 37.59 -6.18 8.49
CA LEU A 6 37.41 -4.73 8.38
C LEU A 6 36.54 -4.35 7.16
N LEU A 7 36.72 -5.05 6.03
CA LEU A 7 35.91 -4.87 4.83
C LEU A 7 34.45 -5.28 5.04
N ILE A 8 34.19 -6.41 5.73
CA ILE A 8 32.83 -6.87 6.04
C ILE A 8 32.12 -5.86 6.96
N LEU A 9 32.79 -5.37 8.01
CA LEU A 9 32.23 -4.34 8.90
C LEU A 9 31.91 -3.03 8.15
N PHE A 10 32.78 -2.62 7.23
CA PHE A 10 32.56 -1.41 6.43
C PHE A 10 31.37 -1.54 5.47
N ILE A 11 31.20 -2.72 4.86
CA ILE A 11 30.06 -3.04 4.01
C ILE A 11 28.76 -3.12 4.82
N SER A 12 28.78 -3.75 6.00
CA SER A 12 27.61 -3.80 6.90
C SER A 12 27.15 -2.41 7.37
N LEU A 13 28.09 -1.47 7.61
CA LEU A 13 27.75 -0.07 7.92
C LEU A 13 27.14 0.69 6.73
N LEU A 14 27.46 0.33 5.49
CA LEU A 14 26.89 0.95 4.29
C LEU A 14 25.45 0.49 4.00
N PHE A 15 25.04 -0.68 4.50
CA PHE A 15 23.67 -1.20 4.33
C PHE A 15 22.72 -0.83 5.48
N LEU A 16 23.22 -0.51 6.67
CA LEU A 16 22.41 0.01 7.79
C LEU A 16 21.51 1.22 7.44
N PRO A 17 21.97 2.24 6.68
CA PRO A 17 21.17 3.43 6.46
C PRO A 17 19.99 3.17 5.51
N MET A 18 20.08 2.17 4.62
CA MET A 18 19.02 1.88 3.64
C MET A 18 17.71 1.40 4.30
N TRP A 19 17.82 0.70 5.42
CA TRP A 19 16.66 0.24 6.18
C TRP A 19 15.98 1.41 6.90
N LEU A 20 16.76 2.33 7.48
CA LEU A 20 16.27 3.50 8.21
C LEU A 20 15.53 4.52 7.32
N TYR A 21 15.94 4.66 6.05
CA TYR A 21 15.29 5.61 5.14
C TYR A 21 13.86 5.20 4.79
N ALA A 22 13.59 3.90 4.63
CA ALA A 22 12.25 3.44 4.25
C ALA A 22 11.18 3.72 5.32
N GLN A 23 11.52 3.76 6.61
CA GLN A 23 10.55 4.14 7.65
C GLN A 23 10.40 5.66 7.81
N ALA A 24 11.43 6.45 7.43
CA ALA A 24 11.41 7.90 7.59
C ALA A 24 10.35 8.58 6.72
N ASP A 25 10.12 8.07 5.51
CA ASP A 25 9.18 8.67 4.56
C ASP A 25 7.72 8.23 4.77
N PHE A 26 7.49 7.19 5.59
CA PHE A 26 6.14 6.67 5.82
C PHE A 26 5.23 7.75 6.42
N GLY A 27 5.69 8.47 7.45
CA GLY A 27 4.87 9.43 8.20
C GLY A 27 4.29 10.57 7.36
N THR A 28 4.93 10.91 6.23
CA THR A 28 4.44 11.94 5.29
C THR A 28 3.83 11.35 4.01
N SER A 29 3.80 10.02 3.87
CA SER A 29 3.28 9.36 2.69
C SER A 29 1.76 9.48 2.56
N LEU A 30 1.26 9.27 1.34
CA LEU A 30 -0.18 9.16 1.07
C LEU A 30 -0.85 7.97 1.76
N HIS A 31 -0.06 6.95 2.12
CA HIS A 31 -0.57 5.83 2.92
C HIS A 31 -0.77 6.27 4.37
N ALA A 32 0.24 6.82 5.06
CA ALA A 32 0.09 7.24 6.46
C ALA A 32 -1.04 8.27 6.66
N THR A 33 -1.19 9.21 5.72
CA THR A 33 -2.24 10.24 5.77
C THR A 33 -3.62 9.77 5.27
N ARG A 34 -3.69 8.57 4.67
CA ARG A 34 -4.87 8.02 3.98
C ARG A 34 -5.41 8.88 2.82
N GLN A 35 -4.61 9.84 2.33
CA GLN A 35 -5.01 10.73 1.25
C GLN A 35 -4.84 10.13 -0.15
N GLY A 36 -4.24 8.93 -0.28
CA GLY A 36 -3.95 8.34 -1.59
C GLY A 36 -5.14 8.27 -2.54
N LYS A 37 -6.32 7.83 -2.06
CA LYS A 37 -7.51 7.77 -2.92
C LYS A 37 -7.95 9.16 -3.37
N VAL A 38 -7.97 10.14 -2.46
CA VAL A 38 -8.33 11.53 -2.77
C VAL A 38 -7.35 12.11 -3.80
N THR A 39 -6.05 11.96 -3.56
CA THR A 39 -5.00 12.46 -4.46
C THR A 39 -5.16 11.92 -5.88
N TRP A 40 -5.29 10.60 -6.07
CA TRP A 40 -5.33 10.01 -7.41
C TRP A 40 -6.71 10.02 -8.06
N TYR A 41 -7.77 10.24 -7.29
CA TYR A 41 -9.11 10.44 -7.84
C TYR A 41 -9.30 11.88 -8.34
N SER A 42 -8.71 12.85 -7.66
CA SER A 42 -8.96 14.28 -7.87
C SER A 42 -8.68 14.76 -9.30
N GLU A 43 -9.55 15.63 -9.81
CA GLU A 43 -9.39 16.24 -11.13
C GLU A 43 -8.12 17.09 -11.24
N ASP A 44 -7.68 17.72 -10.15
CA ASP A 44 -6.47 18.52 -10.06
C ASP A 44 -5.20 17.71 -10.38
N ASN A 45 -5.25 16.39 -10.13
CA ASN A 45 -4.17 15.46 -10.42
C ASN A 45 -4.44 14.61 -11.68
N GLY A 46 -5.41 15.02 -12.53
CA GLY A 46 -5.81 14.28 -13.72
C GLY A 46 -6.52 12.96 -13.42
N GLY A 47 -7.09 12.83 -12.22
CA GLY A 47 -7.77 11.64 -11.75
C GLY A 47 -9.15 11.44 -12.37
N PHE A 48 -9.82 10.38 -11.91
CA PHE A 48 -11.10 9.93 -12.49
C PHE A 48 -12.24 10.95 -12.33
N GLU A 49 -12.16 11.86 -11.34
CA GLU A 49 -13.08 12.98 -11.18
C GLU A 49 -13.18 13.83 -12.45
N ALA A 50 -12.09 14.01 -13.20
CA ALA A 50 -12.10 14.80 -14.44
C ALA A 50 -13.00 14.19 -15.54
N LEU A 51 -13.28 12.88 -15.47
CA LEU A 51 -14.17 12.19 -16.40
C LEU A 51 -15.61 12.12 -15.88
N THR A 52 -15.79 12.01 -14.57
CA THR A 52 -17.11 11.80 -13.96
C THR A 52 -17.79 13.10 -13.56
N GLY A 53 -17.02 14.14 -13.20
CA GLY A 53 -17.50 15.34 -12.53
C GLY A 53 -18.10 15.07 -11.14
N VAL A 54 -17.82 13.90 -10.56
CA VAL A 54 -18.37 13.47 -9.27
C VAL A 54 -17.29 13.67 -8.21
N PRO A 55 -17.50 14.47 -7.17
CA PRO A 55 -16.48 14.72 -6.16
C PRO A 55 -16.23 13.48 -5.29
N MET A 56 -14.99 13.28 -4.85
CA MET A 56 -14.58 12.10 -4.08
C MET A 56 -15.39 11.95 -2.77
N ASP A 57 -15.77 13.06 -2.13
CA ASP A 57 -16.56 13.10 -0.89
C ASP A 57 -17.99 12.55 -1.04
N SER A 58 -18.49 12.47 -2.27
CA SER A 58 -19.78 11.89 -2.60
C SER A 58 -19.73 10.38 -2.86
N LEU A 59 -18.53 9.78 -2.88
CA LEU A 59 -18.34 8.36 -3.12
C LEU A 59 -18.27 7.56 -1.83
N PRO A 60 -18.93 6.38 -1.76
CA PRO A 60 -18.82 5.47 -0.62
C PRO A 60 -17.41 4.87 -0.46
N CYS A 61 -16.50 5.15 -1.39
CA CYS A 61 -15.13 4.66 -1.40
C CYS A 61 -14.26 5.25 -0.28
N LEU A 62 -14.71 6.32 0.38
CA LEU A 62 -14.07 6.94 1.53
C LEU A 62 -14.29 6.18 2.84
N ASP A 63 -15.31 5.34 2.94
CA ASP A 63 -15.65 4.58 4.15
C ASP A 63 -14.76 3.33 4.37
N CYS A 64 -13.58 3.29 3.77
CA CYS A 64 -12.66 2.14 3.86
C CYS A 64 -11.71 2.27 5.05
N HIS A 65 -12.22 2.11 6.27
CA HIS A 65 -11.40 1.63 7.38
C HIS A 65 -11.31 0.11 7.27
N ALA A 66 -10.10 -0.44 7.17
CA ALA A 66 -9.92 -1.89 7.12
C ALA A 66 -10.56 -2.53 8.36
N ALA A 67 -11.34 -3.60 8.19
CA ALA A 67 -11.99 -4.27 9.31
C ALA A 67 -10.98 -4.92 10.28
N THR A 68 -9.78 -5.21 9.77
CA THR A 68 -8.69 -5.83 10.52
C THR A 68 -7.34 -5.24 10.14
N LEU A 69 -6.37 -5.35 11.05
CA LEU A 69 -4.94 -5.20 10.79
C LEU A 69 -4.41 -6.40 9.99
N ALA A 70 -3.14 -6.36 9.58
CA ALA A 70 -2.51 -7.41 8.76
C ALA A 70 -2.46 -8.79 9.45
N ASP A 71 -2.45 -8.82 10.78
CA ASP A 71 -2.49 -10.04 11.59
C ASP A 71 -3.93 -10.56 11.86
N GLY A 72 -4.94 -9.89 11.31
CA GLY A 72 -6.35 -10.22 11.50
C GLY A 72 -6.99 -9.62 12.76
N THR A 73 -6.25 -8.85 13.56
CA THR A 73 -6.81 -8.14 14.71
C THR A 73 -7.87 -7.14 14.26
N SER A 74 -9.07 -7.18 14.85
CA SER A 74 -10.14 -6.25 14.52
C SER A 74 -9.76 -4.79 14.83
N VAL A 75 -10.13 -3.90 13.93
CA VAL A 75 -9.94 -2.45 14.10
C VAL A 75 -11.18 -1.86 14.77
N ASP A 76 -10.96 -1.09 15.84
CA ASP A 76 -11.98 -0.19 16.40
C ASP A 76 -11.94 1.14 15.63
N PRO A 77 -12.98 1.49 14.85
CA PRO A 77 -12.99 2.69 14.03
C PRO A 77 -12.89 3.99 14.86
N GLU A 78 -13.29 3.98 16.13
CA GLU A 78 -13.28 5.18 16.98
C GLU A 78 -11.87 5.50 17.52
N THR A 79 -10.98 4.51 17.57
CA THR A 79 -9.61 4.67 18.11
C THR A 79 -8.54 4.37 17.07
N TYR A 80 -8.93 4.13 15.83
CA TYR A 80 -8.04 3.70 14.78
C TYR A 80 -7.08 4.81 14.36
N GLU A 81 -5.79 4.47 14.30
CA GLU A 81 -4.75 5.31 13.75
C GLU A 81 -3.91 4.53 12.73
N PRO A 82 -3.63 5.09 11.54
CA PRO A 82 -2.71 4.50 10.57
C PRO A 82 -1.35 4.15 11.16
N GLY A 83 -0.84 2.95 10.87
CA GLY A 83 0.45 2.50 11.35
C GLY A 83 1.00 1.27 10.62
N CYS A 84 2.16 0.81 11.09
CA CYS A 84 2.89 -0.30 10.46
C CYS A 84 2.06 -1.60 10.42
N ALA A 85 1.22 -1.83 11.43
CA ALA A 85 0.40 -3.03 11.57
C ALA A 85 -0.74 -3.13 10.53
N ASP A 86 -1.06 -2.04 9.83
CA ASP A 86 -2.00 -2.11 8.71
C ASP A 86 -1.47 -3.00 7.58
N CYS A 87 -0.15 -3.04 7.40
CA CYS A 87 0.52 -3.75 6.32
C CYS A 87 1.34 -4.95 6.81
N HIS A 88 1.94 -4.84 7.99
CA HIS A 88 2.92 -5.81 8.48
C HIS A 88 2.33 -6.70 9.58
N ASP A 89 2.24 -8.00 9.29
CA ASP A 89 2.12 -9.03 10.33
C ASP A 89 3.52 -9.37 10.86
N PHE A 90 3.95 -8.65 11.90
CA PHE A 90 5.26 -8.86 12.52
C PHE A 90 5.41 -10.24 13.17
N SER A 91 4.34 -11.01 13.37
CA SER A 91 4.43 -12.41 13.82
C SER A 91 4.96 -13.35 12.72
N GLN A 92 4.80 -12.96 11.44
CA GLN A 92 5.27 -13.70 10.26
C GLN A 92 6.49 -13.05 9.57
N GLY A 93 7.00 -11.96 10.14
CA GLY A 93 8.14 -11.21 9.63
C GLY A 93 7.74 -9.83 9.09
N SER A 94 8.65 -9.16 8.36
CA SER A 94 8.39 -7.81 7.83
C SER A 94 7.89 -7.79 6.40
N LYS A 95 7.71 -8.95 5.75
CA LYS A 95 7.22 -9.00 4.38
C LYS A 95 5.70 -8.77 4.36
N VAL A 96 5.25 -7.85 3.52
CA VAL A 96 3.82 -7.60 3.28
C VAL A 96 3.32 -8.57 2.21
N ALA A 97 2.21 -9.25 2.48
CA ALA A 97 1.55 -10.12 1.51
C ALA A 97 0.74 -9.25 0.51
N GLN A 98 0.62 -9.69 -0.75
CA GLN A 98 -0.12 -8.91 -1.76
C GLN A 98 -1.58 -8.73 -1.35
N GLU A 99 -2.16 -9.74 -0.72
CA GLU A 99 -3.53 -9.78 -0.22
C GLU A 99 -3.80 -8.64 0.77
N THR A 100 -2.80 -8.25 1.57
CA THR A 100 -2.90 -7.10 2.48
C THR A 100 -3.13 -5.81 1.71
N CYS A 101 -2.43 -5.62 0.59
CA CYS A 101 -2.62 -4.45 -0.29
C CYS A 101 -4.03 -4.47 -0.91
N LEU A 102 -4.49 -5.64 -1.36
CA LEU A 102 -5.78 -5.80 -2.03
C LEU A 102 -6.98 -5.59 -1.09
N GLY A 103 -6.80 -5.73 0.23
CA GLY A 103 -7.83 -5.38 1.21
C GLY A 103 -8.25 -3.90 1.13
N CYS A 104 -7.31 -3.00 0.87
CA CYS A 104 -7.58 -1.58 0.68
C CYS A 104 -7.77 -1.21 -0.81
N HIS A 105 -7.01 -1.87 -1.69
CA HIS A 105 -7.07 -1.71 -3.14
C HIS A 105 -8.06 -2.70 -3.77
N SER A 106 -9.28 -2.75 -3.23
CA SER A 106 -10.31 -3.73 -3.65
C SER A 106 -10.65 -3.66 -5.14
N ARG A 107 -10.60 -2.46 -5.75
CA ARG A 107 -10.73 -2.28 -7.20
C ARG A 107 -9.63 -3.03 -7.96
N GLN A 108 -8.38 -2.88 -7.54
CA GLN A 108 -7.26 -3.61 -8.13
C GLN A 108 -7.41 -5.13 -7.93
N GLY A 109 -7.91 -5.56 -6.76
CA GLY A 109 -8.25 -6.96 -6.52
C GLY A 109 -9.31 -7.48 -7.50
N ALA A 110 -10.35 -6.68 -7.76
CA ALA A 110 -11.38 -7.01 -8.74
C ALA A 110 -10.83 -7.06 -10.17
N GLU A 111 -10.02 -6.08 -10.58
CA GLU A 111 -9.32 -6.05 -11.87
C GLU A 111 -8.43 -7.29 -12.04
N ILE A 112 -7.70 -7.68 -10.98
CA ILE A 112 -6.84 -8.87 -11.00
C ILE A 112 -7.67 -10.14 -11.25
N ASN A 113 -8.80 -10.28 -10.56
CA ASN A 113 -9.71 -11.41 -10.74
C ASN A 113 -10.33 -11.43 -12.14
N LEU A 114 -10.80 -10.28 -12.63
CA LEU A 114 -11.38 -10.14 -13.96
C LEU A 114 -10.37 -10.41 -15.07
N SER A 115 -9.09 -10.13 -14.83
CA SER A 115 -8.04 -10.43 -15.80
C SER A 115 -7.96 -11.93 -16.14
N GLN A 116 -8.39 -12.81 -15.23
CA GLN A 116 -8.34 -14.27 -15.40
C GLN A 116 -9.57 -14.79 -16.15
N HIS A 117 -10.57 -13.93 -16.39
CA HIS A 117 -11.78 -14.30 -17.11
C HIS A 117 -11.49 -14.44 -18.62
N PRO A 118 -11.90 -15.52 -19.29
CA PRO A 118 -11.50 -15.81 -20.67
C PRO A 118 -11.91 -14.74 -21.68
N ASN A 119 -13.02 -14.04 -21.43
CA ASN A 119 -13.55 -13.02 -22.35
C ASN A 119 -13.28 -11.58 -21.91
N LEU A 120 -12.93 -11.35 -20.64
CA LEU A 120 -12.72 -10.01 -20.09
C LEU A 120 -11.24 -9.73 -19.82
N GLY A 121 -10.44 -10.79 -19.66
CA GLY A 121 -9.01 -10.73 -19.41
C GLY A 121 -8.25 -9.75 -20.30
N PRO A 122 -8.48 -9.76 -21.62
CA PRO A 122 -7.84 -8.82 -22.54
C PRO A 122 -8.10 -7.34 -22.28
N LEU A 123 -9.16 -6.98 -21.52
CA LEU A 123 -9.50 -5.60 -21.18
C LEU A 123 -8.75 -5.08 -19.94
N PHE A 124 -8.09 -5.96 -19.18
CA PHE A 124 -7.41 -5.65 -17.91
C PHE A 124 -5.90 -5.94 -17.97
N VAL A 125 -5.29 -5.76 -19.15
CA VAL A 125 -3.87 -6.03 -19.38
C VAL A 125 -2.94 -4.85 -19.06
N ASP A 126 -3.47 -3.64 -18.85
CA ASP A 126 -2.66 -2.42 -18.58
C ASP A 126 -2.29 -2.22 -17.10
N VAL A 127 -2.96 -2.92 -16.18
CA VAL A 127 -2.85 -2.67 -14.75
C VAL A 127 -1.65 -3.41 -14.18
N HIS A 128 -0.45 -2.88 -14.47
CA HIS A 128 0.84 -3.08 -13.80
C HIS A 128 0.97 -4.40 -13.03
N ARG A 129 1.19 -5.49 -13.77
CA ARG A 129 1.41 -6.84 -13.24
C ARG A 129 2.87 -7.25 -13.37
N GLU A 130 3.76 -6.55 -12.67
CA GLU A 130 5.14 -7.01 -12.46
C GLU A 130 5.53 -6.89 -10.99
#